data_AF-A0A536UP85-F1
#
_entry.id   AF-A0A536UP85-F1
#
_cell.length_a   1.000
_cell.length_b   1.000
_cell.length_c   1.000
_cell.angle_alpha   90.00
_cell.angle_beta   90.00
_cell.angle_gamma   90.00
#
_symmetry.space_group_name_H-M   'P 1'
#
loop_
_entity.id
_entity.type
_entity.pdbx_description
1 polymer ?
#
loop_
_entity_poly.entity_id
_entity_poly.type
_entity_poly.pdbx_seq_one_letter_code
_entity_poly.pdbx_strand_id
1 'polypeptide(L)'
;MKYEISEHGHRLEAVGAHHGYRIRISTLSACDLVSWPVSVHVRGSESEPEVHVETPKHHLGSAAEALEFGYECARLWIEAMDHHGYL
;
A
#
# COMPACT_ATOMS: atom_id res chain seq x y z
N MET A 1 -0.33 7.76 -13.61
CA MET A 1 0.50 7.65 -12.39
C MET A 1 -0.39 7.01 -11.33
N LYS A 2 0.04 5.89 -10.70
CA LYS A 2 -0.83 5.04 -9.84
C LYS A 2 -1.06 5.63 -8.43
N TYR A 3 -0.06 6.36 -7.94
CA TYR A 3 -0.02 6.97 -6.63
C TYR A 3 0.96 8.15 -6.67
N GLU A 4 0.81 9.07 -5.72
CA GLU A 4 1.74 10.15 -5.45
C GLU A 4 2.65 9.75 -4.28
N ILE A 5 3.94 10.04 -4.38
CA ILE A 5 4.94 9.67 -3.37
C ILE A 5 5.34 10.92 -2.60
N SER A 6 5.30 10.85 -1.27
CA SER A 6 5.84 11.85 -0.35
C SER A 6 6.88 11.21 0.58
N GLU A 7 7.92 11.98 0.90
CA GLU A 7 8.95 11.56 1.84
C GLU A 7 8.76 12.29 3.19
N HIS A 8 8.78 11.52 4.27
CA HIS A 8 8.63 12.00 5.64
C HIS A 8 9.78 11.46 6.49
N GLY A 9 10.94 12.13 6.42
CA GLY A 9 12.15 11.66 7.07
C GLY A 9 12.62 10.33 6.48
N HIS A 10 12.67 9.28 7.29
CA HIS A 10 13.08 7.95 6.83
C HIS A 10 11.95 7.10 6.22
N ARG A 11 10.75 7.67 6.07
CA ARG A 11 9.57 6.98 5.55
C ARG A 11 9.20 7.53 4.19
N LEU A 12 8.99 6.63 3.23
CA LEU A 12 8.30 6.93 1.99
C LEU A 12 6.84 6.54 2.16
N GLU A 13 5.96 7.45 1.79
CA GLU A 13 4.52 7.21 1.73
C GLU A 13 4.07 7.37 0.28
N ALA A 14 3.29 6.40 -0.20
CA ALA A 14 2.63 6.49 -1.48
C ALA A 14 1.11 6.49 -1.26
N VAL A 15 0.42 7.49 -1.80
CA VAL A 15 -1.04 7.61 -1.72
C VAL A 15 -1.62 7.50 -3.12
N GLY A 16 -2.46 6.50 -3.33
CA GLY A 16 -3.17 6.27 -4.59
C GLY A 16 -4.65 6.00 -4.37
N ALA A 17 -5.33 5.65 -5.44
CA ALA A 17 -6.73 5.25 -5.40
C ALA A 17 -7.01 4.09 -6.36
N HIS A 18 -7.99 3.27 -6.02
CA HIS A 18 -8.48 2.18 -6.85
C HIS A 18 -9.96 1.91 -6.52
N HIS A 19 -10.85 1.88 -7.51
CA HIS A 19 -12.27 1.54 -7.35
C HIS A 19 -13.02 2.37 -6.27
N GLY A 20 -12.64 3.64 -6.08
CA GLY A 20 -13.22 4.51 -5.06
C GLY A 20 -12.54 4.41 -3.69
N TYR A 21 -11.69 3.42 -3.46
CA TYR A 21 -10.89 3.31 -2.26
C TYR A 21 -9.61 4.13 -2.36
N ARG A 22 -9.25 4.78 -1.25
CA ARG A 22 -7.92 5.34 -1.04
C ARG A 22 -6.97 4.23 -0.59
N ILE A 23 -5.80 4.18 -1.21
CA ILE A 23 -4.72 3.26 -0.86
C ILE A 23 -3.56 4.09 -0.31
N ARG A 24 -3.06 3.75 0.88
CA ARG A 24 -1.85 4.30 1.47
C ARG A 24 -0.84 3.19 1.67
N ILE A 25 0.33 3.34 1.06
CA ILE A 25 1.45 2.42 1.17
C ILE A 25 2.58 3.13 1.89
N SER A 26 3.33 2.43 2.71
CA SER A 26 4.49 2.99 3.40
C SER A 26 5.65 2.02 3.40
N THR A 27 6.82 2.56 3.09
CA THR A 27 8.11 1.86 3.15
C THR A 27 9.18 2.81 3.71
N LEU A 28 10.43 2.37 3.75
CA LEU A 28 11.56 3.18 4.21
C LEU A 28 12.28 3.85 3.03
N SER A 29 12.76 5.08 3.22
CA SER A 29 13.63 5.79 2.26
C SER A 29 15.12 5.40 2.38
N ALA A 30 15.45 4.47 3.29
CA ALA A 30 16.83 4.07 3.55
C ALA A 30 17.46 3.29 2.39
N CYS A 31 18.76 3.54 2.18
CA CYS A 31 19.63 2.72 1.36
C CYS A 31 20.20 1.57 2.20
N ASP A 32 20.55 0.45 1.56
CA ASP A 32 21.25 -0.71 2.15
C ASP A 32 20.43 -1.59 3.11
N LEU A 33 19.11 -1.60 2.97
CA LEU A 33 18.29 -2.61 3.64
C LEU A 33 18.49 -3.97 2.97
N VAL A 34 18.51 -5.03 3.78
CA VAL A 34 18.47 -6.40 3.24
C VAL A 34 17.12 -6.66 2.57
N SER A 35 16.04 -6.09 3.10
CA SER A 35 14.70 -6.13 2.49
C SER A 35 13.93 -4.87 2.86
N TRP A 36 13.14 -4.35 1.92
CA TRP A 36 12.32 -3.16 2.16
C TRP A 36 10.99 -3.58 2.80
N PRO A 37 10.67 -3.08 4.01
CA PRO A 37 9.38 -3.36 4.62
C PRO A 37 8.28 -2.61 3.86
N VAL A 38 7.08 -3.18 3.86
CA VAL A 38 5.90 -2.56 3.27
C VAL A 38 4.74 -2.63 4.26
N SER A 39 4.02 -1.53 4.42
CA SER A 39 2.73 -1.49 5.10
C SER A 39 1.69 -0.90 4.16
N VAL A 40 0.52 -1.53 4.12
CA VAL A 40 -0.57 -1.17 3.21
C VAL A 40 -1.83 -0.90 4.03
N HIS A 41 -2.49 0.21 3.73
CA HIS A 41 -3.77 0.60 4.30
C HIS A 41 -4.74 1.00 3.21
N VAL A 42 -6.01 0.62 3.36
CA VAL A 42 -7.09 0.90 2.41
C VAL A 42 -8.26 1.54 3.15
N ARG A 43 -8.94 2.50 2.51
CA ARG A 43 -10.13 3.16 3.06
C ARG A 43 -11.17 3.41 1.96
N GLY A 44 -12.42 2.98 2.17
CA GLY A 44 -13.51 3.12 1.19
C GLY A 44 -14.13 4.52 1.14
N SER A 45 -14.25 5.18 2.29
CA SER A 45 -14.75 6.55 2.38
C SER A 45 -14.01 7.39 3.42
N GLU A 46 -14.04 8.72 3.33
CA GLU A 46 -13.40 9.61 4.32
C GLU A 46 -13.94 9.41 5.76
N SER A 47 -15.19 8.94 5.86
CA SER A 47 -15.84 8.60 7.13
C SER A 47 -15.47 7.24 7.70
N GLU A 48 -14.87 6.36 6.89
CA GLU A 48 -14.48 5.02 7.32
C GLU A 48 -13.07 4.99 7.92
N PRO A 49 -12.80 4.07 8.86
CA PRO A 49 -11.45 3.82 9.32
C PRO A 49 -10.59 3.22 8.20
N GLU A 50 -9.29 3.49 8.25
CA GLU A 50 -8.32 2.78 7.41
C GLU A 50 -8.18 1.33 7.89
N VAL A 51 -8.30 0.39 6.95
CA VAL A 51 -8.10 -1.04 7.17
C VAL A 51 -6.67 -1.39 6.77
N HIS A 52 -5.95 -2.09 7.64
CA HIS A 52 -4.63 -2.63 7.31
C HIS A 52 -4.80 -3.86 6.43
N VAL A 53 -4.08 -3.90 5.30
CA VAL A 53 -4.05 -5.05 4.40
C VAL A 53 -2.85 -5.91 4.75
N GLU A 54 -3.10 -7.14 5.19
CA GLU A 54 -2.04 -8.10 5.42
C GLU A 54 -1.35 -8.44 4.10
N THR A 55 -0.03 -8.27 4.05
CA THR A 55 0.77 -8.58 2.86
C THR A 55 1.59 -9.85 3.09
N PRO A 56 1.76 -10.71 2.06
CA PRO A 56 2.66 -11.85 2.14
C PRO A 56 4.09 -11.41 2.49
N LYS A 57 4.80 -12.22 3.27
CA LYS A 57 6.23 -12.00 3.49
C LYS A 57 6.97 -12.20 2.17
N HIS A 58 7.47 -11.11 1.61
CA HIS A 58 8.26 -11.11 0.39
C HIS A 58 9.59 -10.39 0.62
N HIS A 59 10.64 -10.87 -0.04
CA HIS A 59 11.92 -10.18 -0.04
C HIS A 59 11.88 -9.12 -1.13
N LEU A 60 11.82 -7.86 -0.73
CA LEU A 60 11.71 -6.70 -1.62
C LEU A 60 13.07 -6.03 -1.67
N GLY A 61 13.64 -5.84 -2.85
CA GLY A 61 15.00 -5.36 -3.08
C GLY A 61 15.13 -3.85 -3.27
N SER A 62 14.01 -3.11 -3.29
CA SER A 62 14.03 -1.64 -3.35
C SER A 62 12.76 -1.01 -2.80
N ALA A 63 12.83 0.28 -2.50
CA ALA A 63 11.64 1.06 -2.13
C ALA A 63 10.59 1.08 -3.26
N ALA A 64 11.01 1.23 -4.52
CA ALA A 64 10.11 1.23 -5.66
C ALA A 64 9.37 -0.11 -5.80
N GLU A 65 10.09 -1.22 -5.63
CA GLU A 65 9.50 -2.56 -5.62
C GLU A 65 8.53 -2.75 -4.46
N ALA A 66 8.86 -2.26 -3.27
CA ALA A 66 7.97 -2.30 -2.11
C ALA A 66 6.66 -1.52 -2.34
N LEU A 67 6.75 -0.35 -3.00
CA LEU A 67 5.56 0.44 -3.34
C LEU A 67 4.69 -0.25 -4.39
N GLU A 68 5.28 -0.79 -5.46
CA GLU A 68 4.51 -1.54 -6.48
C GLU A 68 3.87 -2.81 -5.91
N PHE A 69 4.61 -3.58 -5.11
CA PHE A 69 4.09 -4.76 -4.43
C PHE A 69 2.95 -4.42 -3.48
N GLY A 70 3.09 -3.34 -2.69
CA GLY A 70 2.05 -2.87 -1.79
C GLY A 70 0.77 -2.43 -2.53
N TYR A 71 0.92 -1.76 -3.67
CA TYR A 71 -0.22 -1.37 -4.51
C TYR A 71 -0.96 -2.57 -5.07
N GLU A 72 -0.23 -3.58 -5.56
CA GLU A 72 -0.83 -4.80 -6.10
C GLU A 72 -1.57 -5.61 -5.03
N CYS A 73 -1.00 -5.70 -3.82
CA CYS A 73 -1.67 -6.31 -2.68
C CYS A 73 -2.98 -5.58 -2.32
N ALA A 74 -2.96 -4.24 -2.31
CA ALA A 74 -4.17 -3.45 -2.07
C ALA A 74 -5.23 -3.70 -3.16
N ARG A 75 -4.82 -3.74 -4.42
CA ARG A 75 -5.71 -3.97 -5.57
C ARG A 75 -6.42 -5.33 -5.44
N LEU A 76 -5.67 -6.40 -5.22
CA LEU A 76 -6.22 -7.74 -5.06
C LEU A 76 -7.14 -7.85 -3.84
N TRP A 77 -6.79 -7.17 -2.74
CA TRP A 77 -7.64 -7.14 -1.55
C TRP A 77 -8.98 -6.45 -1.82
N ILE A 78 -8.96 -5.29 -2.49
CA ILE A 78 -10.18 -4.55 -2.88
C ILE A 78 -11.05 -5.42 -3.80
N GLU A 79 -10.46 -6.02 -4.83
CA GLU A 79 -11.18 -6.89 -5.77
C GLU A 79 -11.83 -8.09 -5.07
N ALA A 80 -11.13 -8.69 -4.10
CA ALA A 80 -11.70 -9.76 -3.29
C ALA A 80 -12.88 -9.26 -2.43
N MET A 81 -12.75 -8.11 -1.78
CA MET A 81 -13.82 -7.54 -0.94
C MET A 81 -15.07 -7.18 -1.74
N ASP A 82 -14.89 -6.54 -2.90
CA ASP A 82 -15.99 -6.19 -3.82
C ASP A 82 -16.69 -7.44 -4.35
N HIS A 83 -15.94 -8.48 -4.72
CA HIS A 83 -16.51 -9.74 -5.21
C HIS A 83 -17.29 -10.51 -4.15
N HIS A 84 -16.91 -10.40 -2.87
CA HIS A 84 -17.60 -11.07 -1.77
C HIS A 84 -18.81 -10.30 -1.23
N GLY A 85 -19.13 -9.10 -1.76
CA GLY A 85 -20.28 -8.31 -1.35
C GLY A 85 -20.23 -7.85 0.11
N TYR A 86 -19.02 -7.70 0.67
CA TYR A 86 -18.81 -7.31 2.08
C TYR A 86 -18.84 -5.79 2.32
N LEU A 87 -19.54 -5.03 1.47
CA LEU A 87 -19.79 -3.60 1.64
C LEU A 87 -21.22 -3.23 1.28
#